data_AF-A0A959S5H1-F1
#
_entry.id   AF-A0A959S5H1-F1
#
_cell.length_a   1.000
_cell.length_b   1.000
_cell.length_c   1.000
_cell.angle_alpha   90.00
_cell.angle_beta   90.00
_cell.angle_gamma   90.00
#
_symmetry.space_group_name_H-M   'P 1'
#
loop_
_entity.id
_entity.type
_entity.pdbx_description
1 polymer ?
#
loop_
_entity_poly.entity_id
_entity_poly.type
_entity_poly.pdbx_seq_one_letter_code
_entity_poly.pdbx_strand_id
1 'polypeptide(L)'
;MNRIILLLLAAMPFGLCAQLSTVIVESGGNSTLYTDLQTAISAAPAGATLYLSGGIHNPDADDVVVNKPLTILGAGFDMDTLVFTGATIIRGDLTLINGADNCVLRGFKVENGLLDIGSGISSTDDITNLFAELCWFENGIDFSDSGNGTNPPSTMLIRHCVMGNASLSYALDVQLQNCFVFGDLTTAYNGIVVDHCLFEDGSSLTVEADNGTFTNNIFLGSSFLSSGEANIFANCIWADTSPGFDAQDQVENMYISSETALFGEDIDFNFHPDTDYSTLLLSVAHGNATDGGIIGHEGGASPWPANFLPPLPYIWNNSNVATQVDENGMLPVWIKVSAQGGE
;
A
#
# COMPACT_ATOMS: atom_id res chain seq x y z
N MET A 1 57.53 1.15 39.53
CA MET A 1 56.23 0.70 40.08
C MET A 1 55.45 1.95 40.44
N ASN A 2 54.27 2.30 39.93
CA ASN A 2 53.37 1.72 38.93
C ASN A 2 52.76 2.89 38.16
N ARG A 3 52.69 2.78 36.84
CA ARG A 3 51.93 3.69 35.99
C ARG A 3 50.47 3.23 36.02
N ILE A 4 49.56 4.06 36.54
CA ILE A 4 48.12 3.89 36.33
C ILE A 4 47.70 5.06 35.45
N ILE A 5 47.57 4.78 34.15
CA ILE A 5 46.95 5.67 33.17
C ILE A 5 45.45 5.40 33.27
N LEU A 6 44.69 6.38 33.73
CA LEU A 6 43.23 6.36 33.77
C LEU A 6 42.73 6.78 32.37
N LEU A 7 42.37 5.81 31.52
CA LEU A 7 41.65 6.07 30.28
C LEU A 7 40.17 6.32 30.64
N LEU A 8 39.74 7.59 30.66
CA LEU A 8 38.32 7.93 30.56
C LEU A 8 37.90 7.71 29.10
N LEU A 9 37.31 6.55 28.78
CA LEU A 9 36.46 6.43 27.60
C LEU A 9 35.19 7.22 27.89
N ALA A 10 35.09 8.42 27.32
CA ALA A 10 33.81 9.07 27.11
C ALA A 10 33.03 8.21 26.09
N ALA A 11 32.13 7.36 26.58
CA ALA A 11 31.07 6.81 25.76
C ALA A 11 30.20 7.98 25.32
N MET A 12 30.52 8.58 24.17
CA MET A 12 29.56 9.43 23.46
C MET A 12 28.42 8.49 23.07
N PRO A 13 27.18 8.70 23.53
CA PRO A 13 26.06 8.06 22.88
C PRO A 13 26.07 8.61 21.44
N PHE A 14 26.44 7.77 20.48
CA PHE A 14 26.00 7.96 19.11
C PHE A 14 24.49 7.82 19.15
N GLY A 15 23.80 8.91 19.48
CA GLY A 15 22.38 9.01 19.24
C GLY A 15 22.22 8.83 17.75
N LEU A 16 21.51 7.79 17.34
CA LEU A 16 20.94 7.72 16.01
C LEU A 16 20.17 9.03 15.83
N CYS A 17 20.71 9.95 15.03
CA CYS A 17 19.95 11.12 14.62
C CYS A 17 18.82 10.56 13.76
N ALA A 18 17.63 10.41 14.35
CA ALA A 18 16.42 10.21 13.57
C ALA A 18 16.37 11.37 12.56
N GLN A 19 16.48 11.04 11.27
CA GLN A 19 16.43 12.03 10.22
C GLN A 19 15.07 12.73 10.29
N LEU A 20 15.07 14.06 10.32
CA LEU A 20 13.84 14.83 10.32
C LEU A 20 13.06 14.51 9.03
N SER A 21 11.80 14.09 9.16
CA SER A 21 10.91 13.86 8.03
C SER A 21 10.71 15.16 7.25
N THR A 22 10.87 15.10 5.93
CA THR A 22 10.77 16.27 5.05
C THR A 22 9.87 16.00 3.87
N VAL A 23 9.20 17.04 3.40
CA VAL A 23 8.33 17.01 2.23
C VAL A 23 8.81 18.02 1.21
N ILE A 24 9.09 17.57 -0.01
CA ILE A 24 9.38 18.45 -1.15
C ILE A 24 8.10 18.58 -1.97
N VAL A 25 7.62 19.81 -2.13
CA VAL A 25 6.53 20.11 -3.06
C VAL A 25 7.14 20.59 -4.37
N GLU A 26 6.87 19.86 -5.46
CA GLU A 26 7.25 20.21 -6.82
C GLU A 26 6.03 20.65 -7.63
N SER A 27 6.13 21.82 -8.27
CA SER A 27 5.13 22.30 -9.22
C SER A 27 5.74 23.29 -10.21
N GLY A 28 5.54 23.03 -11.50
CA GLY A 28 5.98 23.94 -12.58
C GLY A 28 7.48 24.22 -12.58
N GLY A 29 8.30 23.22 -12.20
CA GLY A 29 9.77 23.31 -12.13
C GLY A 29 10.32 24.02 -10.89
N ASN A 30 9.47 24.39 -9.91
CA ASN A 30 9.90 24.90 -8.62
C ASN A 30 9.77 23.83 -7.54
N SER A 31 10.70 23.81 -6.59
CA SER A 31 10.69 22.90 -5.44
C SER A 31 10.76 23.69 -4.14
N THR A 32 9.87 23.39 -3.21
CA THR A 32 9.83 23.99 -1.87
C THR A 32 9.88 22.91 -0.80
N LEU A 33 10.71 23.11 0.23
CA LEU A 33 10.90 22.18 1.35
C LEU A 33 9.96 22.54 2.51
N TYR A 34 9.33 21.51 3.07
CA TYR A 34 8.50 21.56 4.28
C TYR A 34 8.94 20.46 5.27
N THR A 35 8.60 20.65 6.54
CA THR A 35 8.83 19.67 7.62
C THR A 35 7.52 19.16 8.22
N ASP A 36 6.38 19.63 7.72
CA ASP A 36 5.04 19.25 8.13
C ASP A 36 4.21 18.93 6.89
N LEU A 37 3.56 17.76 6.90
CA LEU A 37 2.85 17.23 5.75
C LEU A 37 1.59 18.03 5.44
N GLN A 38 0.78 18.36 6.46
CA GLN A 38 -0.45 19.10 6.25
C GLN A 38 -0.19 20.52 5.73
N THR A 39 0.86 21.19 6.24
CA THR A 39 1.31 22.49 5.74
C THR A 39 1.76 22.40 4.28
N ALA A 40 2.49 21.34 3.90
CA ALA A 40 2.91 21.11 2.52
C ALA A 40 1.70 20.92 1.58
N ILE A 41 0.74 20.07 1.95
CA ILE A 41 -0.51 19.85 1.21
C ILE A 41 -1.31 21.15 1.06
N SER A 42 -1.41 21.92 2.13
CA SER A 42 -2.14 23.19 2.15
C SER A 42 -1.52 24.22 1.20
N ALA A 43 -0.18 24.32 1.19
CA ALA A 43 0.55 25.26 0.34
C ALA A 43 0.71 24.79 -1.11
N ALA A 44 0.62 23.48 -1.37
CA ALA A 44 0.75 22.92 -2.71
C ALA A 44 -0.37 23.42 -3.64
N PRO A 45 -0.05 23.84 -4.88
CA PRO A 45 -1.05 24.07 -5.89
C PRO A 45 -1.66 22.72 -6.35
N ALA A 46 -2.88 22.77 -6.89
CA ALA A 46 -3.51 21.61 -7.52
C ALA A 46 -2.61 21.05 -8.65
N GLY A 47 -2.45 19.73 -8.70
CA GLY A 47 -1.59 19.00 -9.64
C GLY A 47 -0.12 18.93 -9.22
N ALA A 48 0.25 19.40 -8.02
CA ALA A 48 1.62 19.29 -7.53
C ALA A 48 2.02 17.85 -7.18
N THR A 49 3.32 17.60 -7.19
CA THR A 49 3.92 16.36 -6.68
C THR A 49 4.57 16.62 -5.33
N LEU A 50 4.27 15.79 -4.34
CA LEU A 50 4.85 15.78 -3.01
C LEU A 50 5.77 14.57 -2.89
N TYR A 51 7.05 14.80 -2.63
CA TYR A 51 8.00 13.74 -2.31
C TYR A 51 8.23 13.72 -0.80
N LEU A 52 7.89 12.62 -0.17
CA LEU A 52 8.06 12.39 1.26
C LEU A 52 9.36 11.61 1.46
N SER A 53 10.26 12.14 2.29
CA SER A 53 11.41 11.35 2.74
C SER A 53 10.94 10.17 3.59
N GLY A 54 11.82 9.20 3.82
CA GLY A 54 11.59 8.26 4.92
C GLY A 54 11.56 8.98 6.27
N GLY A 55 10.91 8.35 7.23
CA GLY A 55 10.54 8.93 8.51
C GLY A 55 9.03 8.99 8.71
N ILE A 56 8.66 9.45 9.90
CA ILE A 56 7.28 9.58 10.34
C ILE A 56 6.79 10.98 10.00
N HIS A 57 5.83 11.06 9.12
CA HIS A 57 5.04 12.25 8.80
C HIS A 57 3.78 12.23 9.66
N ASN A 58 3.36 13.40 10.12
CA ASN A 58 2.24 13.57 11.05
C ASN A 58 2.42 12.82 12.39
N PRO A 59 3.48 13.12 13.17
CA PRO A 59 3.80 12.37 14.39
C PRO A 59 2.72 12.45 15.49
N ASP A 60 1.88 13.50 15.46
CA ASP A 60 0.79 13.72 16.41
C ASP A 60 -0.47 12.88 16.08
N ALA A 61 -0.48 12.20 14.92
CA ALA A 61 -1.57 11.34 14.45
C ALA A 61 -2.93 12.05 14.33
N ASP A 62 -2.92 13.34 13.99
CA ASP A 62 -4.11 14.08 13.59
C ASP A 62 -4.56 13.65 12.17
N ASP A 63 -5.73 14.07 11.70
CA ASP A 63 -6.18 13.75 10.35
C ASP A 63 -5.39 14.54 9.28
N VAL A 64 -4.82 13.83 8.29
CA VAL A 64 -4.15 14.43 7.13
C VAL A 64 -5.14 14.55 5.97
N VAL A 65 -5.53 15.79 5.66
CA VAL A 65 -6.61 16.06 4.71
C VAL A 65 -6.08 16.55 3.36
N VAL A 66 -6.46 15.86 2.29
CA VAL A 66 -6.21 16.23 0.89
C VAL A 66 -7.51 16.65 0.23
N ASN A 67 -7.54 17.83 -0.35
CA ASN A 67 -8.73 18.45 -0.95
C ASN A 67 -8.48 19.06 -2.33
N LYS A 68 -7.45 18.57 -3.02
CA LYS A 68 -7.01 19.00 -4.35
C LYS A 68 -6.28 17.84 -5.03
N PRO A 69 -6.20 17.78 -6.37
CA PRO A 69 -5.42 16.75 -7.06
C PRO A 69 -3.96 16.85 -6.64
N LEU A 70 -3.38 15.78 -6.11
CA LEU A 70 -1.97 15.70 -5.74
C LEU A 70 -1.37 14.35 -6.13
N THR A 71 -0.08 14.35 -6.44
CA THR A 71 0.72 13.12 -6.50
C THR A 71 1.58 13.04 -5.25
N ILE A 72 1.37 12.06 -4.37
CA ILE A 72 2.09 11.87 -3.11
C ILE A 72 2.96 10.62 -3.25
N LEU A 73 4.28 10.81 -3.17
CA LEU A 73 5.30 9.80 -3.42
C LEU A 73 6.18 9.65 -2.17
N GLY A 74 6.10 8.51 -1.49
CA GLY A 74 6.99 8.15 -0.39
C GLY A 74 8.11 7.22 -0.84
N ALA A 75 9.11 7.03 0.03
CA ALA A 75 10.30 6.22 -0.23
C ALA A 75 10.04 4.69 -0.27
N GLY A 76 8.82 4.26 0.08
CA GLY A 76 8.39 2.88 0.31
C GLY A 76 7.93 2.66 1.76
N PHE A 77 7.27 1.53 2.04
CA PHE A 77 6.74 1.20 3.37
C PHE A 77 7.54 0.13 4.14
N ASP A 78 8.42 -0.59 3.44
CA ASP A 78 9.20 -1.68 4.04
C ASP A 78 10.55 -1.15 4.59
N MET A 79 10.78 -1.36 5.89
CA MET A 79 11.98 -0.87 6.58
C MET A 79 13.23 -1.67 6.23
N ASP A 80 13.08 -2.94 5.86
CA ASP A 80 14.21 -3.86 5.65
C ASP A 80 14.83 -3.66 4.27
N THR A 81 14.03 -3.30 3.27
CA THR A 81 14.53 -2.84 1.96
C THR A 81 15.02 -1.39 1.96
N LEU A 82 14.69 -0.60 3.00
CA LEU A 82 14.96 0.84 3.09
C LEU A 82 15.94 1.23 4.21
N VAL A 83 16.92 0.38 4.53
CA VAL A 83 17.88 0.58 5.64
C VAL A 83 18.53 1.99 5.70
N PHE A 84 18.69 2.68 4.56
CA PHE A 84 19.34 3.99 4.51
C PHE A 84 18.38 5.18 4.44
N THR A 85 17.24 5.04 3.77
CA THR A 85 16.25 6.13 3.64
C THR A 85 15.17 6.08 4.70
N GLY A 86 14.92 4.90 5.29
CA GLY A 86 13.76 4.60 6.11
C GLY A 86 12.48 4.48 5.29
N ALA A 87 11.48 3.79 5.85
CA ALA A 87 10.12 3.80 5.31
C ALA A 87 9.47 5.18 5.48
N THR A 88 8.63 5.57 4.54
CA THR A 88 7.73 6.71 4.67
C THR A 88 6.47 6.26 5.39
N ILE A 89 6.24 6.81 6.58
CA ILE A 89 5.06 6.51 7.40
C ILE A 89 4.25 7.80 7.56
N ILE A 90 2.95 7.74 7.30
CA ILE A 90 1.96 8.76 7.67
C ILE A 90 1.17 8.16 8.84
N ARG A 91 1.17 8.79 10.00
CA ARG A 91 0.38 8.32 11.14
C ARG A 91 -1.01 8.92 11.15
N GLY A 92 -1.99 8.17 11.66
CA GLY A 92 -3.38 8.59 11.67
C GLY A 92 -4.01 8.46 10.29
N ASP A 93 -5.19 9.04 10.13
CA ASP A 93 -5.95 8.91 8.89
C ASP A 93 -5.37 9.78 7.78
N LEU A 94 -5.41 9.26 6.55
CA LEU A 94 -5.19 10.01 5.32
C LEU A 94 -6.54 10.17 4.64
N THR A 95 -7.13 11.35 4.78
CA THR A 95 -8.49 11.62 4.30
C THR A 95 -8.46 12.38 2.98
N LEU A 96 -9.01 11.77 1.94
CA LEU A 96 -9.33 12.42 0.68
C LEU A 96 -10.76 12.97 0.77
N ILE A 97 -10.91 14.27 0.54
CA ILE A 97 -12.21 14.97 0.53
C ILE A 97 -12.47 15.65 -0.82
N ASN A 98 -13.59 16.36 -0.94
CA ASN A 98 -13.99 17.07 -2.16
C ASN A 98 -12.81 17.88 -2.76
N GLY A 99 -12.60 17.69 -4.06
CA GLY A 99 -11.52 18.27 -4.85
C GLY A 99 -10.28 17.37 -4.97
N ALA A 100 -10.20 16.26 -4.26
CA ALA A 100 -9.08 15.32 -4.32
C ALA A 100 -9.12 14.34 -5.53
N ASP A 101 -9.85 14.67 -6.59
CA ASP A 101 -9.85 13.87 -7.82
C ASP A 101 -8.45 13.72 -8.42
N ASN A 102 -8.21 12.65 -9.17
CA ASN A 102 -6.95 12.40 -9.88
C ASN A 102 -5.73 12.34 -8.96
N CYS A 103 -5.91 11.92 -7.70
CA CYS A 103 -4.80 11.71 -6.79
C CYS A 103 -4.00 10.46 -7.17
N VAL A 104 -2.69 10.55 -6.98
CA VAL A 104 -1.74 9.44 -7.13
C VAL A 104 -1.06 9.24 -5.79
N LEU A 105 -1.24 8.08 -5.17
CA LEU A 105 -0.64 7.70 -3.90
C LEU A 105 0.35 6.57 -4.14
N ARG A 106 1.61 6.73 -3.72
CA ARG A 106 2.60 5.67 -3.94
C ARG A 106 3.68 5.61 -2.87
N GLY A 107 4.01 4.41 -2.41
CA GLY A 107 5.25 4.16 -1.68
C GLY A 107 5.26 4.62 -0.23
N PHE A 108 4.18 4.41 0.53
CA PHE A 108 4.17 4.76 1.96
C PHE A 108 3.22 3.88 2.77
N LYS A 109 3.42 3.89 4.09
CA LYS A 109 2.50 3.28 5.07
C LYS A 109 1.58 4.35 5.66
N VAL A 110 0.29 4.06 5.78
CA VAL A 110 -0.63 4.73 6.71
C VAL A 110 -0.69 3.87 7.97
N GLU A 111 -0.12 4.36 9.06
CA GLU A 111 0.04 3.65 10.33
C GLU A 111 -0.97 4.14 11.37
N ASN A 112 -1.61 3.21 12.08
CA ASN A 112 -2.66 3.48 13.06
C ASN A 112 -3.81 4.36 12.53
N GLY A 113 -4.12 4.23 11.25
CA GLY A 113 -5.19 4.95 10.57
C GLY A 113 -5.60 4.27 9.28
N LEU A 114 -6.61 4.84 8.64
CA LEU A 114 -7.19 4.37 7.39
C LEU A 114 -6.92 5.36 6.25
N LEU A 115 -6.97 4.87 5.02
CA LEU A 115 -7.20 5.73 3.87
C LEU A 115 -8.70 5.97 3.78
N ASP A 116 -9.13 7.14 4.23
CA ASP A 116 -10.53 7.56 4.18
C ASP A 116 -10.79 8.28 2.84
N ILE A 117 -11.74 7.78 2.08
CA ILE A 117 -12.14 8.35 0.80
C ILE A 117 -13.61 8.75 0.93
N GLY A 118 -13.89 10.04 0.83
CA GLY A 118 -15.27 10.50 0.78
C GLY A 118 -15.77 11.17 2.06
N SER A 119 -14.97 11.18 3.14
CA SER A 119 -15.51 11.53 4.46
C SER A 119 -15.80 13.00 4.61
N GLY A 120 -16.96 13.28 5.23
CA GLY A 120 -17.47 14.64 5.39
C GLY A 120 -17.91 15.31 4.09
N ILE A 121 -18.02 14.57 2.97
CA ILE A 121 -18.45 15.10 1.69
C ILE A 121 -19.99 15.11 1.60
N SER A 122 -20.54 16.16 0.96
CA SER A 122 -21.98 16.25 0.69
C SER A 122 -22.38 15.36 -0.49
N SER A 123 -23.65 14.96 -0.59
CA SER A 123 -24.16 14.02 -1.62
C SER A 123 -24.01 14.43 -3.10
N THR A 124 -23.35 15.56 -3.38
CA THR A 124 -23.12 16.10 -4.72
C THR A 124 -21.66 16.09 -5.16
N ASP A 125 -20.73 15.77 -4.27
CA ASP A 125 -19.30 15.88 -4.50
C ASP A 125 -18.64 14.49 -4.33
N ASP A 126 -17.80 14.10 -5.28
CA ASP A 126 -17.16 12.77 -5.31
C ASP A 126 -15.66 12.89 -5.49
N ILE A 127 -14.97 11.80 -5.21
CA ILE A 127 -13.57 11.61 -5.57
C ILE A 127 -13.52 10.60 -6.70
N THR A 128 -12.89 10.99 -7.80
CA THR A 128 -12.73 10.15 -8.98
C THR A 128 -11.27 9.98 -9.38
N ASN A 129 -10.95 8.90 -10.08
CA ASN A 129 -9.62 8.66 -10.65
C ASN A 129 -8.49 8.58 -9.60
N LEU A 130 -8.71 7.87 -8.49
CA LEU A 130 -7.64 7.56 -7.54
C LEU A 130 -6.77 6.43 -8.09
N PHE A 131 -5.46 6.63 -8.03
CA PHE A 131 -4.49 5.57 -8.25
C PHE A 131 -3.63 5.40 -7.00
N ALA A 132 -3.66 4.22 -6.39
CA ALA A 132 -2.82 3.84 -5.27
C ALA A 132 -1.94 2.65 -5.63
N GLU A 133 -0.64 2.74 -5.37
CA GLU A 133 0.30 1.66 -5.63
C GLU A 133 1.40 1.54 -4.59
N LEU A 134 1.80 0.33 -4.22
CA LEU A 134 2.91 0.12 -3.28
C LEU A 134 2.70 0.90 -1.98
N CYS A 135 1.48 0.87 -1.46
CA CYS A 135 1.13 1.46 -0.18
C CYS A 135 0.71 0.37 0.80
N TRP A 136 0.89 0.65 2.09
CA TRP A 136 0.35 -0.18 3.17
C TRP A 136 -0.65 0.64 3.99
N PHE A 137 -1.93 0.32 3.90
CA PHE A 137 -3.00 0.91 4.70
C PHE A 137 -3.30 -0.01 5.89
N GLU A 138 -2.66 0.23 7.03
CA GLU A 138 -2.62 -0.74 8.14
C GLU A 138 -4.00 -1.13 8.66
N ASN A 139 -4.88 -0.16 8.91
CA ASN A 139 -6.26 -0.45 9.33
C ASN A 139 -7.20 -0.69 8.14
N GLY A 140 -6.79 -0.32 6.94
CA GLY A 140 -7.55 -0.53 5.72
C GLY A 140 -7.83 0.71 4.90
N ILE A 141 -8.71 0.52 3.93
CA ILE A 141 -9.30 1.57 3.10
C ILE A 141 -10.79 1.65 3.42
N ASP A 142 -11.32 2.86 3.51
CA ASP A 142 -12.75 3.08 3.71
C ASP A 142 -13.28 4.11 2.73
N PHE A 143 -14.28 3.70 1.96
CA PHE A 143 -15.12 4.59 1.19
C PHE A 143 -16.30 4.95 2.07
N SER A 144 -16.14 6.05 2.80
CA SER A 144 -17.13 6.51 3.76
C SER A 144 -18.51 6.73 3.12
N ASP A 145 -19.55 6.49 3.92
CA ASP A 145 -20.98 6.51 3.57
C ASP A 145 -21.41 7.88 3.02
N SER A 146 -21.24 8.09 1.71
CA SER A 146 -21.95 9.13 0.97
C SER A 146 -23.41 8.69 0.84
N GLY A 147 -24.14 8.65 1.96
CA GLY A 147 -25.46 8.04 2.06
C GLY A 147 -26.37 8.41 0.89
N ASN A 148 -26.79 7.41 0.12
CA ASN A 148 -27.65 7.57 -1.08
C ASN A 148 -27.21 8.73 -2.03
N GLY A 149 -25.92 9.04 -2.07
CA GLY A 149 -25.35 10.06 -2.95
C GLY A 149 -25.69 9.78 -4.41
N THR A 150 -26.02 10.81 -5.18
CA THR A 150 -26.27 10.65 -6.63
C THR A 150 -24.99 10.42 -7.42
N ASN A 151 -23.86 10.75 -6.79
CA ASN A 151 -22.54 10.68 -7.32
C ASN A 151 -21.77 9.83 -6.25
N PRO A 152 -21.31 8.62 -6.61
CA PRO A 152 -20.41 7.81 -5.79
C PRO A 152 -18.92 7.96 -6.19
N PRO A 153 -17.96 7.84 -5.24
CA PRO A 153 -16.55 7.74 -5.57
C PRO A 153 -16.30 6.65 -6.62
N SER A 154 -15.52 6.96 -7.66
CA SER A 154 -15.45 6.05 -8.80
C SER A 154 -14.17 6.08 -9.62
N THR A 155 -13.96 5.04 -10.42
CA THR A 155 -12.78 4.86 -11.27
C THR A 155 -11.51 4.81 -10.43
N MET A 156 -11.41 3.81 -9.57
CA MET A 156 -10.28 3.66 -8.64
C MET A 156 -9.43 2.46 -9.05
N LEU A 157 -8.11 2.62 -9.04
CA LEU A 157 -7.18 1.52 -9.22
C LEU A 157 -6.23 1.47 -8.02
N ILE A 158 -6.34 0.38 -7.26
CA ILE A 158 -5.49 0.09 -6.12
C ILE A 158 -4.74 -1.19 -6.47
N ARG A 159 -3.41 -1.10 -6.58
CA ARG A 159 -2.59 -2.24 -7.00
C ARG A 159 -1.31 -2.38 -6.19
N HIS A 160 -0.82 -3.60 -6.00
CA HIS A 160 0.39 -3.84 -5.20
C HIS A 160 0.32 -3.20 -3.80
N CYS A 161 -0.88 -3.14 -3.22
CA CYS A 161 -1.07 -2.55 -1.90
C CYS A 161 -1.33 -3.65 -0.87
N VAL A 162 -0.97 -3.35 0.37
CA VAL A 162 -1.37 -4.11 1.55
C VAL A 162 -2.45 -3.31 2.25
N MET A 163 -3.54 -3.95 2.63
CA MET A 163 -4.59 -3.33 3.42
C MET A 163 -5.06 -4.28 4.51
N GLY A 164 -5.46 -3.74 5.66
CA GLY A 164 -6.21 -4.48 6.67
C GLY A 164 -7.61 -4.80 6.12
N ASN A 165 -8.60 -4.00 6.51
CA ASN A 165 -9.94 -4.09 5.91
C ASN A 165 -10.01 -3.34 4.58
N ALA A 166 -10.93 -3.75 3.72
CA ALA A 166 -11.28 -3.01 2.52
C ALA A 166 -12.80 -2.77 2.51
N SER A 167 -13.20 -1.57 2.93
CA SER A 167 -14.57 -1.09 2.78
C SER A 167 -14.66 -0.21 1.54
N LEU A 168 -15.34 -0.69 0.51
CA LEU A 168 -15.54 -0.01 -0.79
C LEU A 168 -17.03 0.32 -0.96
N SER A 169 -17.75 0.38 0.16
CA SER A 169 -19.17 0.73 0.20
C SER A 169 -19.41 1.99 -0.63
N TYR A 170 -20.46 1.96 -1.46
CA TYR A 170 -20.82 3.08 -2.35
C TYR A 170 -19.81 3.47 -3.42
N ALA A 171 -18.67 2.81 -3.57
CA ALA A 171 -17.78 3.08 -4.68
C ALA A 171 -18.28 2.38 -5.96
N LEU A 172 -18.00 2.97 -7.13
CA LEU A 172 -18.21 2.36 -8.45
C LEU A 172 -16.88 2.17 -9.19
N ASP A 173 -16.80 1.17 -10.05
CA ASP A 173 -15.63 0.97 -10.93
C ASP A 173 -14.29 0.92 -10.16
N VAL A 174 -14.23 0.16 -9.07
CA VAL A 174 -13.01 -0.05 -8.28
C VAL A 174 -12.30 -1.32 -8.73
N GLN A 175 -11.00 -1.20 -8.95
CA GLN A 175 -10.13 -2.32 -9.29
C GLN A 175 -9.11 -2.54 -8.18
N LEU A 176 -9.11 -3.75 -7.62
CA LEU A 176 -8.05 -4.24 -6.75
C LEU A 176 -7.22 -5.25 -7.54
N GLN A 177 -5.92 -4.99 -7.69
CA GLN A 177 -5.03 -5.83 -8.51
C GLN A 177 -3.76 -6.19 -7.77
N ASN A 178 -3.44 -7.48 -7.67
CA ASN A 178 -2.19 -7.92 -7.04
C ASN A 178 -2.02 -7.31 -5.63
N CYS A 179 -3.10 -7.30 -4.85
CA CYS A 179 -3.11 -6.75 -3.49
C CYS A 179 -3.10 -7.86 -2.44
N PHE A 180 -2.69 -7.48 -1.24
CA PHE A 180 -2.94 -8.26 -0.03
C PHE A 180 -4.03 -7.59 0.81
N VAL A 181 -5.01 -8.37 1.27
CA VAL A 181 -6.09 -7.93 2.15
C VAL A 181 -6.10 -8.83 3.38
N PHE A 182 -5.75 -8.26 4.53
CA PHE A 182 -5.66 -8.94 5.83
C PHE A 182 -6.82 -8.50 6.73
N GLY A 183 -8.03 -8.82 6.30
CA GLY A 183 -9.28 -8.36 6.91
C GLY A 183 -10.47 -8.58 5.99
N ASP A 184 -11.60 -7.99 6.35
CA ASP A 184 -12.84 -8.13 5.59
C ASP A 184 -12.82 -7.29 4.31
N LEU A 185 -13.46 -7.83 3.27
CA LEU A 185 -13.81 -7.09 2.06
C LEU A 185 -15.32 -6.77 2.11
N THR A 186 -15.67 -5.70 2.81
CA THR A 186 -17.05 -5.23 2.94
C THR A 186 -17.37 -4.25 1.83
N THR A 187 -17.86 -4.72 0.68
CA THR A 187 -17.80 -3.87 -0.52
C THR A 187 -18.89 -4.06 -1.58
N ALA A 188 -19.63 -2.97 -1.75
CA ALA A 188 -19.81 -2.29 -3.02
C ALA A 188 -20.92 -2.72 -3.99
N TYR A 189 -21.35 -1.69 -4.72
CA TYR A 189 -22.29 -1.75 -5.82
C TYR A 189 -21.51 -1.77 -7.14
N ASN A 190 -22.06 -2.42 -8.16
CA ASN A 190 -21.69 -2.36 -9.59
C ASN A 190 -20.25 -1.93 -9.97
N GLY A 191 -19.51 -2.85 -10.59
CA GLY A 191 -18.27 -2.53 -11.31
C GLY A 191 -16.99 -2.81 -10.53
N ILE A 192 -17.07 -3.62 -9.48
CA ILE A 192 -15.88 -4.06 -8.75
C ILE A 192 -15.18 -5.17 -9.49
N VAL A 193 -13.88 -5.02 -9.65
CA VAL A 193 -13.00 -6.05 -10.21
C VAL A 193 -11.87 -6.30 -9.22
N VAL A 194 -11.80 -7.52 -8.73
CA VAL A 194 -10.71 -7.99 -7.87
C VAL A 194 -9.99 -9.09 -8.62
N ASP A 195 -8.73 -8.84 -8.97
CA ASP A 195 -7.93 -9.75 -9.79
C ASP A 195 -6.55 -10.00 -9.18
N HIS A 196 -6.16 -11.27 -9.10
CA HIS A 196 -4.84 -11.66 -8.61
C HIS A 196 -4.53 -11.19 -7.18
N CYS A 197 -5.50 -11.12 -6.28
CA CYS A 197 -5.27 -10.72 -4.88
C CYS A 197 -5.12 -11.93 -3.94
N LEU A 198 -4.46 -11.72 -2.80
CA LEU A 198 -4.43 -12.63 -1.65
C LEU A 198 -5.28 -12.06 -0.52
N PHE A 199 -6.24 -12.84 -0.06
CA PHE A 199 -7.09 -12.52 1.08
C PHE A 199 -6.81 -13.50 2.22
N GLU A 200 -6.57 -12.96 3.40
CA GLU A 200 -6.30 -13.70 4.62
C GLU A 200 -7.10 -13.08 5.77
N ASP A 201 -7.85 -13.90 6.50
CA ASP A 201 -8.46 -13.49 7.75
C ASP A 201 -8.44 -14.66 8.73
N GLY A 202 -7.93 -14.41 9.94
CA GLY A 202 -7.86 -15.40 11.01
C GLY A 202 -9.21 -15.85 11.55
N SER A 203 -10.31 -15.26 11.06
CA SER A 203 -11.67 -15.63 11.42
C SER A 203 -12.53 -16.01 10.21
N SER A 204 -13.37 -15.09 9.75
CA SER A 204 -14.34 -15.29 8.69
C SER A 204 -14.16 -14.20 7.65
N LEU A 205 -13.69 -14.57 6.46
CA LEU A 205 -13.61 -13.62 5.37
C LEU A 205 -15.02 -13.42 4.79
N THR A 206 -15.50 -12.18 4.87
CA THR A 206 -16.79 -11.81 4.27
C THR A 206 -16.58 -11.00 2.99
N VAL A 207 -17.33 -11.33 1.95
CA VAL A 207 -17.44 -10.55 0.70
C VAL A 207 -18.90 -10.21 0.46
N GLU A 208 -19.28 -8.98 0.79
CA GLU A 208 -20.63 -8.46 0.55
C GLU A 208 -20.59 -7.53 -0.66
N ALA A 209 -21.01 -8.00 -1.84
CA ALA A 209 -20.89 -7.23 -3.09
C ALA A 209 -22.09 -7.46 -4.03
N ASP A 210 -22.40 -6.50 -4.90
CA ASP A 210 -23.34 -6.68 -6.00
C ASP A 210 -22.65 -6.44 -7.35
N ASN A 211 -22.84 -7.36 -8.30
CA ASN A 211 -22.24 -7.29 -9.64
C ASN A 211 -20.71 -7.16 -9.63
N GLY A 212 -20.04 -7.83 -8.70
CA GLY A 212 -18.58 -7.90 -8.59
C GLY A 212 -17.98 -9.04 -9.42
N THR A 213 -16.77 -8.83 -9.92
CA THR A 213 -15.96 -9.87 -10.60
C THR A 213 -14.71 -10.16 -9.78
N PHE A 214 -14.56 -11.39 -9.34
CA PHE A 214 -13.45 -11.88 -8.53
C PHE A 214 -12.73 -12.97 -9.32
N THR A 215 -11.59 -12.65 -9.90
CA THR A 215 -10.82 -13.57 -10.74
C THR A 215 -9.43 -13.84 -10.20
N ASN A 216 -8.95 -15.08 -10.33
CA ASN A 216 -7.57 -15.42 -10.02
C ASN A 216 -7.12 -15.06 -8.59
N ASN A 217 -8.04 -15.06 -7.62
CA ASN A 217 -7.73 -14.69 -6.24
C ASN A 217 -7.46 -15.93 -5.37
N ILE A 218 -6.70 -15.74 -4.29
CA ILE A 218 -6.53 -16.74 -3.24
C ILE A 218 -7.24 -16.22 -1.98
N PHE A 219 -8.09 -17.05 -1.38
CA PHE A 219 -8.86 -16.74 -0.18
C PHE A 219 -8.56 -17.77 0.92
N LEU A 220 -7.99 -17.33 2.03
CA LEU A 220 -7.41 -18.20 3.05
C LEU A 220 -8.15 -18.23 4.39
N GLY A 221 -9.33 -17.59 4.49
CA GLY A 221 -10.13 -17.61 5.72
C GLY A 221 -10.62 -19.01 6.13
N SER A 222 -10.73 -19.24 7.45
CA SER A 222 -11.24 -20.50 8.03
C SER A 222 -12.73 -20.73 7.78
N SER A 223 -13.44 -19.67 7.43
CA SER A 223 -14.80 -19.70 6.88
C SER A 223 -14.94 -18.55 5.90
N PHE A 224 -15.71 -18.78 4.83
CA PHE A 224 -16.01 -17.75 3.85
C PHE A 224 -17.52 -17.54 3.72
N LEU A 225 -17.93 -16.28 3.73
CA LEU A 225 -19.30 -15.88 3.45
C LEU A 225 -19.31 -14.85 2.33
N SER A 226 -19.99 -15.17 1.23
CA SER A 226 -20.32 -14.20 0.20
C SER A 226 -21.83 -13.94 0.19
N SER A 227 -22.18 -12.66 0.20
CA SER A 227 -23.55 -12.16 0.12
C SER A 227 -23.69 -11.12 -1.01
N GLY A 228 -24.93 -10.84 -1.40
CA GLY A 228 -25.29 -9.96 -2.52
C GLY A 228 -25.63 -10.70 -3.80
N GLU A 229 -25.86 -9.99 -4.90
CA GLU A 229 -26.39 -10.54 -6.15
C GLU A 229 -25.40 -10.42 -7.32
N ALA A 230 -25.41 -11.44 -8.18
CA ALA A 230 -24.72 -11.45 -9.48
C ALA A 230 -23.20 -11.22 -9.41
N ASN A 231 -22.54 -11.70 -8.35
CA ASN A 231 -21.09 -11.80 -8.31
C ASN A 231 -20.60 -13.02 -9.08
N ILE A 232 -19.43 -12.87 -9.69
CA ILE A 232 -18.73 -13.94 -10.40
C ILE A 232 -17.43 -14.22 -9.68
N PHE A 233 -17.25 -15.45 -9.22
CA PHE A 233 -15.98 -15.96 -8.70
C PHE A 233 -15.40 -16.96 -9.69
N ALA A 234 -14.29 -16.62 -10.34
CA ALA A 234 -13.70 -17.43 -11.39
C ALA A 234 -12.20 -17.70 -11.17
N ASN A 235 -11.78 -18.96 -11.28
CA ASN A 235 -10.38 -19.38 -11.13
C ASN A 235 -9.76 -18.92 -9.78
N CYS A 236 -10.56 -18.91 -8.72
CA CYS A 236 -10.10 -18.59 -7.37
C CYS A 236 -9.74 -19.85 -6.58
N ILE A 237 -8.83 -19.72 -5.61
CA ILE A 237 -8.46 -20.78 -4.67
C ILE A 237 -9.02 -20.45 -3.28
N TRP A 238 -9.61 -21.45 -2.62
CA TRP A 238 -10.21 -21.33 -1.30
C TRP A 238 -9.60 -22.30 -0.31
N ALA A 239 -9.21 -21.82 0.88
CA ALA A 239 -8.86 -22.66 2.03
C ALA A 239 -10.08 -23.30 2.71
N ASP A 240 -11.23 -22.63 2.67
CA ASP A 240 -12.51 -23.23 3.06
C ASP A 240 -12.95 -24.23 1.99
N THR A 241 -13.26 -25.46 2.40
CA THR A 241 -13.75 -26.52 1.51
C THR A 241 -15.26 -26.49 1.31
N SER A 242 -15.97 -25.62 2.04
CA SER A 242 -17.41 -25.41 1.94
C SER A 242 -17.80 -23.92 2.11
N PRO A 243 -17.22 -23.00 1.32
CA PRO A 243 -17.56 -21.58 1.37
C PRO A 243 -19.06 -21.34 1.19
N GLY A 244 -19.61 -20.45 2.00
CA GLY A 244 -21.00 -20.03 1.94
C GLY A 244 -21.21 -19.00 0.84
N PHE A 245 -21.58 -19.43 -0.36
CA PHE A 245 -21.99 -18.54 -1.43
C PHE A 245 -23.50 -18.37 -1.46
N ASP A 246 -24.00 -17.13 -1.41
CA ASP A 246 -25.40 -16.82 -1.69
C ASP A 246 -25.60 -16.46 -3.17
N ALA A 247 -26.37 -17.26 -3.92
CA ALA A 247 -26.77 -16.98 -5.31
C ALA A 247 -25.66 -16.43 -6.27
N GLN A 248 -24.45 -16.99 -6.24
CA GLN A 248 -23.30 -16.56 -7.06
C GLN A 248 -22.94 -17.52 -8.21
N ASP A 249 -22.35 -16.97 -9.27
CA ASP A 249 -21.74 -17.76 -10.35
C ASP A 249 -20.32 -18.16 -9.96
N GLN A 250 -20.08 -19.47 -9.86
CA GLN A 250 -18.76 -20.03 -9.58
C GLN A 250 -18.22 -20.74 -10.82
N VAL A 251 -17.02 -20.38 -11.26
CA VAL A 251 -16.41 -20.89 -12.49
C VAL A 251 -14.99 -21.37 -12.20
N GLU A 252 -14.73 -22.66 -12.34
CA GLU A 252 -13.36 -23.22 -12.26
C GLU A 252 -12.61 -22.89 -10.96
N ASN A 253 -13.33 -22.66 -9.85
CA ASN A 253 -12.73 -22.47 -8.54
C ASN A 253 -12.13 -23.77 -7.99
N MET A 254 -11.09 -23.63 -7.17
CA MET A 254 -10.35 -24.71 -6.55
C MET A 254 -10.38 -24.60 -5.04
N TYR A 255 -10.33 -25.75 -4.37
CA TYR A 255 -10.41 -25.85 -2.91
C TYR A 255 -9.19 -26.63 -2.41
N ILE A 256 -8.46 -26.04 -1.48
CA ILE A 256 -7.34 -26.65 -0.79
C ILE A 256 -7.76 -26.97 0.65
N SER A 257 -7.11 -27.97 1.25
CA SER A 257 -7.40 -28.36 2.64
C SER A 257 -6.41 -27.76 3.65
N SER A 258 -5.39 -27.03 3.20
CA SER A 258 -4.36 -26.40 4.03
C SER A 258 -3.55 -25.40 3.19
N GLU A 259 -3.22 -24.25 3.78
CA GLU A 259 -2.30 -23.25 3.25
C GLU A 259 -0.92 -23.83 2.93
N THR A 260 -0.43 -24.79 3.70
CA THR A 260 0.85 -25.48 3.43
C THR A 260 0.91 -26.13 2.04
N ALA A 261 -0.24 -26.46 1.44
CA ALA A 261 -0.29 -26.97 0.06
C ALA A 261 -0.02 -25.89 -0.99
N LEU A 262 -0.22 -24.62 -0.64
CA LEU A 262 0.06 -23.44 -1.46
C LEU A 262 1.43 -22.85 -1.15
N PHE A 263 1.77 -22.62 0.13
CA PHE A 263 2.97 -21.85 0.51
C PHE A 263 4.08 -22.71 1.13
N GLY A 264 3.80 -23.98 1.48
CA GLY A 264 4.76 -24.87 2.15
C GLY A 264 4.81 -24.71 3.67
N GLU A 265 4.25 -23.62 4.19
CA GLU A 265 4.01 -23.34 5.60
C GLU A 265 2.67 -22.62 5.78
N ASP A 266 2.21 -22.50 7.03
CA ASP A 266 1.06 -21.66 7.36
C ASP A 266 1.53 -20.20 7.38
N ILE A 267 0.74 -19.28 6.84
CA ILE A 267 1.07 -17.86 6.85
C ILE A 267 0.37 -17.15 8.02
N ASP A 268 0.92 -16.03 8.49
CA ASP A 268 0.31 -15.26 9.59
C ASP A 268 -0.89 -14.45 9.06
N PHE A 269 -1.88 -14.23 9.93
CA PHE A 269 -3.07 -13.41 9.67
C PHE A 269 -2.78 -11.90 9.60
N ASN A 270 -1.51 -11.53 9.67
CA ASN A 270 -1.05 -10.16 9.52
C ASN A 270 0.02 -10.11 8.43
N PHE A 271 0.00 -9.02 7.65
CA PHE A 271 1.08 -8.78 6.72
C PHE A 271 2.39 -8.55 7.46
N HIS A 272 3.41 -9.30 7.07
CA HIS A 272 4.78 -9.10 7.48
C HIS A 272 5.67 -8.96 6.24
N PRO A 273 6.41 -7.84 6.07
CA PRO A 273 7.24 -7.64 4.88
C PRO A 273 8.35 -8.70 4.73
N ASP A 274 8.72 -9.37 5.82
CA ASP A 274 9.76 -10.40 5.85
C ASP A 274 9.23 -11.82 5.56
N THR A 275 7.90 -11.98 5.41
CA THR A 275 7.28 -13.27 5.10
C THR A 275 7.33 -13.53 3.60
N ASP A 276 7.70 -14.75 3.23
CA ASP A 276 7.64 -15.20 1.85
C ASP A 276 6.20 -15.65 1.54
N TYR A 277 5.47 -14.81 0.81
CA TYR A 277 4.12 -15.14 0.34
C TYR A 277 4.12 -15.92 -0.98
N SER A 278 5.28 -16.33 -1.51
CA SER A 278 5.35 -17.02 -2.81
C SER A 278 4.66 -18.38 -2.78
N THR A 279 3.88 -18.67 -3.81
CA THR A 279 3.25 -19.97 -4.00
C THR A 279 4.28 -21.02 -4.45
N LEU A 280 4.10 -22.26 -3.99
CA LEU A 280 4.93 -23.39 -4.39
C LEU A 280 4.68 -23.70 -5.87
N LEU A 281 5.75 -23.90 -6.63
CA LEU A 281 5.71 -24.20 -8.08
C LEU A 281 4.79 -25.37 -8.48
N LEU A 282 4.58 -26.34 -7.58
CA LEU A 282 3.73 -27.52 -7.83
C LEU A 282 2.34 -27.40 -7.19
N SER A 283 2.01 -26.24 -6.61
CA SER A 283 0.69 -25.97 -6.06
C SER A 283 -0.34 -25.78 -7.17
N VAL A 284 -1.61 -25.78 -6.77
CA VAL A 284 -2.73 -25.54 -7.68
C VAL A 284 -2.77 -24.10 -8.23
N ALA A 285 -2.00 -23.16 -7.67
CA ALA A 285 -1.95 -21.78 -8.15
C ALA A 285 -1.30 -21.66 -9.54
N HIS A 286 -0.35 -22.52 -9.88
CA HIS A 286 0.42 -22.38 -11.13
C HIS A 286 -0.32 -22.96 -12.34
N GLY A 287 -0.55 -22.12 -13.36
CA GLY A 287 -1.09 -22.49 -14.65
C GLY A 287 -2.62 -22.57 -14.72
N ASN A 288 -3.32 -22.22 -13.63
CA ASN A 288 -4.78 -22.30 -13.53
C ASN A 288 -5.48 -20.94 -13.53
N ALA A 289 -4.73 -19.84 -13.58
CA ALA A 289 -5.30 -18.51 -13.79
C ALA A 289 -5.92 -18.39 -15.19
N THR A 290 -6.87 -17.48 -15.37
CA THR A 290 -7.57 -17.24 -16.64
C THR A 290 -6.64 -16.78 -17.77
N ASP A 291 -5.48 -16.23 -17.43
CA ASP A 291 -4.41 -15.84 -18.34
C ASP A 291 -3.35 -16.94 -18.55
N GLY A 292 -3.52 -18.11 -17.93
CA GLY A 292 -2.58 -19.23 -17.92
C GLY A 292 -1.38 -19.04 -16.98
N GLY A 293 -1.39 -17.97 -16.16
CA GLY A 293 -0.37 -17.63 -15.18
C GLY A 293 -0.60 -18.26 -13.80
N ILE A 294 -0.21 -17.52 -12.77
CA ILE A 294 -0.31 -17.91 -11.36
C ILE A 294 -1.57 -17.27 -10.77
N ILE A 295 -2.36 -17.98 -9.99
CA ILE A 295 -3.47 -17.40 -9.21
C ILE A 295 -2.88 -16.69 -7.98
N GLY A 296 -3.37 -15.49 -7.66
CA GLY A 296 -2.90 -14.67 -6.54
C GLY A 296 -1.89 -13.60 -6.95
N HIS A 297 -1.32 -12.91 -5.95
CA HIS A 297 -0.53 -11.67 -6.12
C HIS A 297 0.69 -11.80 -7.03
N GLU A 298 1.21 -13.00 -7.27
CA GLU A 298 2.34 -13.27 -8.18
C GLU A 298 1.94 -13.40 -9.66
N GLY A 299 0.64 -13.37 -9.97
CA GLY A 299 0.12 -13.55 -11.32
C GLY A 299 -0.18 -12.26 -12.08
N GLY A 300 -0.84 -12.42 -13.23
CA GLY A 300 -1.27 -11.30 -14.05
C GLY A 300 -0.16 -10.61 -14.84
N ALA A 301 -0.55 -9.53 -15.52
CA ALA A 301 0.37 -8.72 -16.33
C ALA A 301 1.34 -7.86 -15.51
N SER A 302 1.08 -7.72 -14.21
CA SER A 302 1.84 -6.90 -13.28
C SER A 302 1.93 -7.63 -11.93
N PRO A 303 2.77 -8.67 -11.83
CA PRO A 303 2.91 -9.43 -10.60
C PRO A 303 3.52 -8.58 -9.48
N TRP A 304 3.29 -9.00 -8.24
CA TRP A 304 3.84 -8.33 -7.06
C TRP A 304 5.36 -8.11 -7.17
N PRO A 305 5.86 -6.89 -6.92
CA PRO A 305 7.27 -6.59 -7.09
C PRO A 305 8.12 -7.15 -5.94
N ALA A 306 9.23 -7.79 -6.30
CA ALA A 306 10.11 -8.49 -5.35
C ALA A 306 10.80 -7.60 -4.28
N ASN A 307 10.82 -6.28 -4.46
CA ASN A 307 11.53 -5.37 -3.56
C ASN A 307 10.63 -4.35 -2.84
N PHE A 308 9.30 -4.37 -3.04
CA PHE A 308 8.38 -3.41 -2.43
C PHE A 308 8.69 -1.92 -2.68
N LEU A 309 9.61 -1.61 -3.62
CA LEU A 309 10.09 -0.24 -3.79
C LEU A 309 9.33 0.49 -4.89
N PRO A 310 8.81 1.70 -4.62
CA PRO A 310 8.27 2.56 -5.67
C PRO A 310 9.39 2.97 -6.63
N PRO A 311 9.13 3.31 -7.90
CA PRO A 311 10.17 3.70 -8.86
C PRO A 311 10.68 5.13 -8.63
N LEU A 312 11.15 5.42 -7.42
CA LEU A 312 11.76 6.70 -7.06
C LEU A 312 13.29 6.63 -7.13
N PRO A 313 13.97 7.76 -7.34
CA PRO A 313 15.41 7.81 -7.19
C PRO A 313 15.80 7.49 -5.74
N TYR A 314 16.67 6.49 -5.57
CA TYR A 314 17.21 6.07 -4.28
C TYR A 314 18.71 6.28 -4.22
N ILE A 315 19.19 6.68 -3.04
CA ILE A 315 20.61 6.87 -2.77
C ILE A 315 21.20 5.54 -2.35
N TRP A 316 21.99 4.93 -3.24
CA TRP A 316 22.72 3.71 -2.93
C TRP A 316 24.00 4.05 -2.18
N ASN A 317 24.30 3.29 -1.12
CA ASN A 317 25.39 3.47 -0.14
C ASN A 317 26.82 3.51 -0.73
N ASN A 318 27.11 4.57 -1.48
CA ASN A 318 28.43 4.88 -2.01
C ASN A 318 28.60 6.40 -2.14
N SER A 319 28.04 7.15 -1.21
CA SER A 319 28.26 8.59 -1.14
C SER A 319 29.65 8.86 -0.58
N ASN A 320 30.60 9.12 -1.48
CA ASN A 320 31.96 9.49 -1.09
C ASN A 320 31.98 11.01 -0.83
N VAL A 321 31.81 11.37 0.44
CA VAL A 321 32.01 12.75 0.90
C VAL A 321 33.50 12.91 1.13
N ALA A 322 34.15 13.80 0.37
CA ALA A 322 35.56 14.09 0.57
C ALA A 322 35.78 14.57 2.02
N THR A 323 36.90 14.17 2.63
CA THR A 323 37.22 14.56 4.02
C THR A 323 37.75 15.98 4.13
N GLN A 324 37.99 16.66 3.00
CA GLN A 324 38.52 18.01 2.93
C GLN A 324 37.85 18.79 1.81
N VAL A 325 37.75 20.09 2.00
CA VAL A 325 37.33 21.02 0.95
C VAL A 325 38.41 21.14 -0.13
N ASP A 326 37.99 21.40 -1.36
CA ASP A 326 38.89 21.66 -2.48
C ASP A 326 39.57 23.04 -2.37
N GLU A 327 40.43 23.36 -3.34
CA GLU A 327 41.16 24.62 -3.43
C GLU A 327 40.27 25.87 -3.51
N ASN A 328 38.98 25.71 -3.81
CA ASN A 328 37.98 26.78 -3.84
C ASN A 328 37.12 26.82 -2.55
N GLY A 329 37.39 25.95 -1.57
CA GLY A 329 36.64 25.86 -0.33
C GLY A 329 35.32 25.08 -0.43
N MET A 330 35.09 24.36 -1.53
CA MET A 330 33.90 23.52 -1.74
C MET A 330 34.16 22.11 -1.23
N LEU A 331 33.16 21.44 -0.65
CA LEU A 331 33.28 20.03 -0.23
C LEU A 331 32.80 19.11 -1.36
N PRO A 332 33.68 18.33 -2.01
CA PRO A 332 33.23 17.39 -3.04
C PRO A 332 32.35 16.28 -2.44
N VAL A 333 31.13 16.15 -2.95
CA VAL A 333 30.20 15.08 -2.61
C VAL A 333 29.87 14.31 -3.87
N TRP A 334 30.16 13.02 -3.86
CA TRP A 334 29.72 12.09 -4.91
C TRP A 334 28.52 11.32 -4.37
N ILE A 335 27.41 11.31 -5.08
CA ILE A 335 26.22 10.54 -4.70
C ILE A 335 25.93 9.55 -5.84
N LYS A 336 25.87 8.26 -5.51
CA LYS A 336 25.39 7.25 -6.44
C LYS A 336 23.87 7.14 -6.27
N VAL A 337 23.15 7.48 -7.33
CA VAL A 337 21.70 7.37 -7.41
C VAL A 337 21.34 6.24 -8.36
N SER A 338 20.37 5.41 -7.99
CA SER A 338 19.73 4.44 -8.88
C SER A 338 18.23 4.62 -8.83
N ALA A 339 17.51 4.27 -9.90
CA ALA A 339 16.08 4.08 -9.79
C ALA A 339 15.82 2.85 -8.91
N GLN A 340 14.90 2.97 -7.95
CA GLN A 340 14.33 1.80 -7.27
C GLN A 340 13.58 0.94 -8.30
N GLY A 341 13.81 -0.37 -8.32
CA GLY A 341 13.13 -1.30 -9.24
C GLY A 341 13.75 -1.48 -10.63
N GLY A 342 15.00 -1.04 -10.85
CA GLY A 342 15.74 -1.36 -12.08
C GLY A 342 16.67 -2.55 -11.91
N GLU A 343 16.16 -3.76 -12.17
CA GLU A 343 16.95 -4.86 -12.76
C GLU A 343 16.34 -5.28 -14.11
#